data_AF-A0A8S3BV61-F1
#
_entry.id   AF-A0A8S3BV61-F1
#
_cell.length_a   1.000
_cell.length_b   1.000
_cell.length_c   1.000
_cell.angle_alpha   90.00
_cell.angle_beta   90.00
_cell.angle_gamma   90.00
#
_symmetry.space_group_name_H-M   'P 1'
#
loop_
_entity.id
_entity.type
_entity.pdbx_description
1 polymer ?
#
loop_
_entity_poly.entity_id
_entity_poly.type
_entity_poly.pdbx_seq_one_letter_code
_entity_poly.pdbx_strand_id
1 'polypeptide(L)' 'MQLLQSFRKLIPPLLFDGHKGEAGRIGVVGGSEEYTGAPIFAGMTALRTGADIVHIFCAKNAAIPIK' A
#
# COMPACT_ATOMS: atom_id res chain seq x y z
N MET A 1 -5.33 -25.65 4.68
CA MET A 1 -5.56 -25.19 3.28
C MET A 1 -6.81 -24.32 3.10
N GLN A 2 -7.88 -24.52 3.86
CA GLN A 2 -9.16 -23.81 3.66
C GLN A 2 -9.08 -22.28 3.80
N LEU A 3 -8.22 -21.77 4.69
CA LEU A 3 -7.98 -20.34 4.87
C LEU A 3 -7.38 -19.67 3.62
N LEU A 4 -6.38 -20.31 2.99
CA LEU A 4 -5.76 -19.80 1.76
C LEU A 4 -6.76 -19.73 0.59
N GLN A 5 -7.67 -20.72 0.49
CA GLN A 5 -8.74 -20.70 -0.51
C GLN A 5 -9.72 -19.55 -0.27
N SER A 6 -9.94 -19.18 0.98
CA SER A 6 -10.81 -18.05 1.33
C SER A 6 -10.17 -16.72 0.94
N PHE A 7 -8.87 -16.54 1.18
CA PHE A 7 -8.14 -15.33 0.79
C PHE A 7 -8.06 -15.10 -0.72
N ARG A 8 -7.92 -16.17 -1.52
CA ARG A 8 -7.91 -16.03 -2.99
C ARG A 8 -9.16 -15.35 -3.54
N LYS A 9 -10.30 -15.49 -2.87
CA LYS A 9 -11.57 -14.85 -3.27
C LYS A 9 -11.60 -13.35 -3.00
N LEU A 10 -10.70 -12.84 -2.16
CA LEU A 10 -10.61 -11.41 -1.82
C LEU A 10 -9.70 -10.62 -2.77
N ILE A 11 -8.87 -11.31 -3.56
CA ILE A 11 -7.95 -10.66 -4.49
C ILE A 11 -8.73 -10.29 -5.76
N PRO A 12 -8.78 -9.02 -6.16
CA PRO A 12 -9.48 -8.61 -7.37
C PRO A 12 -8.80 -9.21 -8.61
N PRO A 13 -9.56 -9.61 -9.64
CA PRO A 13 -8.99 -10.06 -10.90
C PRO A 13 -8.36 -8.87 -11.66
N LEU A 14 -7.32 -9.15 -12.44
CA LEU A 14 -6.75 -8.15 -13.34
C LEU A 14 -7.64 -8.03 -14.58
N LEU A 15 -8.22 -6.85 -14.79
CA LEU A 15 -9.10 -6.55 -15.92
C LEU A 15 -8.34 -5.78 -17.01
N PHE A 16 -8.60 -6.11 -18.28
CA PHE A 16 -7.91 -5.49 -19.42
C PHE A 16 -8.36 -4.04 -19.67
N ASP A 17 -9.60 -3.73 -19.32
CA ASP A 17 -10.22 -2.41 -19.34
C ASP A 17 -10.10 -1.68 -17.99
N GLY A 18 -9.37 -2.26 -17.02
CA GLY A 18 -9.19 -1.69 -15.69
C GLY A 18 -8.37 -0.39 -15.70
N HIS A 19 -8.69 0.50 -14.78
CA HIS A 19 -8.02 1.80 -14.62
C HIS A 19 -7.20 1.87 -13.33
N LYS A 20 -6.17 2.74 -13.33
CA LYS A 20 -5.27 2.90 -12.18
C LYS A 20 -6.05 3.28 -10.91
N GLY A 21 -5.92 2.45 -9.88
CA GLY A 21 -6.54 2.62 -8.58
C GLY A 21 -7.81 1.78 -8.37
N GLU A 22 -8.24 1.01 -9.36
CA GLU A 22 -9.34 0.04 -9.22
C GLU A 22 -8.88 -1.25 -8.53
N ALA A 23 -7.60 -1.65 -8.70
CA ALA A 23 -7.05 -2.82 -8.01
C ALA A 23 -6.58 -2.51 -6.58
N GLY A 24 -6.64 -1.24 -6.15
CA GLY A 24 -6.48 -0.85 -4.75
C GLY A 24 -5.83 0.51 -4.53
N ARG A 25 -6.36 1.26 -3.56
CA ARG A 25 -5.79 2.51 -3.05
C ARG A 25 -5.57 2.39 -1.56
N ILE A 26 -4.31 2.43 -1.13
CA ILE A 26 -3.95 2.21 0.27
C ILE A 26 -3.44 3.50 0.88
N GLY A 27 -3.98 3.87 2.04
CA GLY A 27 -3.48 4.95 2.88
C GLY A 27 -2.65 4.38 4.03
N VAL A 28 -1.41 4.84 4.18
CA VAL A 28 -0.55 4.55 5.34
C VAL A 28 -0.42 5.84 6.14
N VAL A 29 -0.79 5.79 7.42
CA VAL A 29 -0.66 6.94 8.32
C VAL A 29 0.41 6.63 9.35
N GLY A 30 1.47 7.44 9.38
CA GLY A 30 2.59 7.25 10.30
C GLY A 30 3.87 7.92 9.82
N GLY A 31 4.93 7.76 10.59
CA GLY A 31 6.21 8.41 10.34
C GLY A 31 6.37 9.70 11.13
N SER A 32 7.45 9.74 11.92
CA SER A 32 7.99 10.93 12.58
C SER A 32 9.39 11.23 12.01
N GLU A 33 10.07 12.24 12.53
CA GLU A 33 11.46 12.57 12.16
C GLU A 33 12.38 11.35 12.27
N GLU A 34 12.22 10.59 13.35
CA GLU A 34 13.06 9.47 13.73
C GLU A 34 12.59 8.14 13.11
N TYR A 35 11.30 8.02 12.78
CA TYR A 35 10.67 6.76 12.39
C TYR A 35 10.07 6.78 10.98
N THR A 36 10.82 7.32 10.01
CA THR A 36 10.42 7.41 8.59
C THR A 36 10.34 6.05 7.89
N GLY A 37 11.15 5.07 8.30
CA GLY A 37 11.23 3.77 7.64
C GLY A 37 9.95 2.94 7.73
N ALA A 38 9.23 2.99 8.86
CA ALA A 38 8.02 2.20 9.08
C ALA A 38 6.93 2.44 8.01
N PRO A 39 6.49 3.69 7.73
CA PRO A 39 5.51 3.93 6.69
C PRO A 39 6.04 3.62 5.27
N ILE A 40 7.34 3.79 5.01
CA ILE A 40 7.95 3.43 3.70
C ILE A 40 7.80 1.94 3.46
N PHE A 41 8.17 1.09 4.43
CA PHE A 41 8.08 -0.36 4.26
C PHE A 41 6.64 -0.84 4.13
N ALA A 42 5.71 -0.27 4.91
CA ALA A 42 4.29 -0.59 4.78
C ALA A 42 3.76 -0.22 3.38
N GLY A 43 4.06 0.99 2.91
CA GLY A 43 3.61 1.46 1.60
C GLY A 43 4.24 0.72 0.43
N MET A 44 5.55 0.49 0.49
CA MET A 44 6.28 -0.28 -0.53
C MET A 44 5.79 -1.72 -0.61
N THR A 45 5.52 -2.35 0.55
CA THR A 45 4.94 -3.70 0.59
C THR A 45 3.57 -3.71 -0.07
N ALA A 46 2.70 -2.75 0.25
CA ALA A 46 1.37 -2.65 -0.37
C ALA A 46 1.46 -2.58 -1.90
N LEU A 47 2.33 -1.72 -2.46
CA LEU A 47 2.58 -1.65 -3.90
C LEU A 47 3.05 -3.00 -4.46
N ARG A 48 4.06 -3.63 -3.82
CA ARG A 48 4.62 -4.91 -4.27
C ARG A 48 3.60 -6.06 -4.20
N THR A 49 2.64 -5.99 -3.29
CA THR A 49 1.58 -7.00 -3.15
C THR A 49 0.41 -6.81 -4.13
N GLY A 50 0.36 -5.68 -4.85
CA GLY A 50 -0.63 -5.44 -5.91
C GLY A 50 -1.52 -4.21 -5.73
N ALA A 51 -1.26 -3.33 -4.75
CA ALA A 51 -1.95 -2.05 -4.68
C ALA A 51 -1.49 -1.14 -5.83
N ASP A 52 -2.43 -0.47 -6.51
CA ASP A 52 -2.11 0.43 -7.62
C ASP A 52 -1.52 1.75 -7.14
N ILE A 53 -2.07 2.27 -6.02
CA ILE A 53 -1.73 3.58 -5.49
C ILE A 53 -1.58 3.47 -3.99
N VAL A 54 -0.51 4.06 -3.48
CA VAL A 54 -0.27 4.22 -2.05
C VAL A 54 -0.08 5.69 -1.72
N HIS A 55 -0.77 6.14 -0.69
CA HIS A 55 -0.60 7.45 -0.09
C HIS A 55 -0.01 7.30 1.31
N ILE A 56 1.11 7.95 1.58
CA ILE A 56 1.69 8.02 2.91
C ILE A 56 1.39 9.39 3.51
N PHE A 57 0.65 9.40 4.61
CA PHE A 57 0.40 10.58 5.43
C PHE A 57 1.34 10.55 6.62
N CYS A 58 2.26 11.52 6.69
CA CYS A 58 3.32 11.56 7.68
C CYS A 58 3.51 12.96 8.26
N ALA A 59 4.28 13.07 9.33
CA ALA A 59 4.72 14.37 9.84
C ALA A 59 5.54 15.13 8.78
N LYS A 60 5.48 16.47 8.78
CA LYS A 60 6.10 17.30 7.74
C LYS A 60 7.61 17.07 7.59
N ASN A 61 8.32 16.88 8.69
CA ASN A 61 9.75 16.57 8.74
C ASN A 61 10.08 15.16 8.21
N ALA A 62 9.13 14.22 8.29
CA ALA A 62 9.27 12.86 7.75
C ALA A 62 9.07 12.78 6.23
N ALA A 63 8.47 13.81 5.60
CA ALA A 63 8.09 13.74 4.20
C ALA A 63 9.28 13.65 3.22
N ILE A 64 10.41 14.29 3.53
CA ILE A 64 11.59 14.27 2.64
C ILE A 64 12.23 12.86 2.63
N PRO A 65 12.53 12.21 3.78
CA PRO A 65 13.09 10.86 3.76
C PRO A 65 12.14 9.77 3.24
N ILE A 66 10.82 10.01 3.26
CA ILE A 66 9.80 9.07 2.76
C ILE A 66 9.64 9.12 1.23
N LYS A 67 10.04 10.23 0.59
CA LYS A 67 9.98 10.44 -0.86
C LYS A 67 11.20 9.86 -1.57
#